data_AF-A0A1X0I143-F1
#
_entry.id   AF-A0A1X0I143-F1
#
_cell.length_a   1.000
_cell.length_b   1.000
_cell.length_c   1.000
_cell.angle_alpha   90.00
_cell.angle_beta   90.00
_cell.angle_gamma   90.00
#
_symmetry.space_group_name_H-M   'P 1'
#
loop_
_entity.id
_entity.type
_entity.pdbx_description
1 polymer ?
#
loop_
_entity_poly.entity_id
_entity_poly.type
_entity_poly.pdbx_seq_one_letter_code
_entity_poly.pdbx_strand_id
1 'polypeptide(L)'
;RKPLPRVDLRQCRIGLGPVAVFGASNFPLAFSTAGGDTAAALAAGCPVVFKAHSGHMATAERVAAAILRAAERTGMPAGVFNMIYGGGVGERLVRHPAIQAVGFTGSLKGGRALCDMAAARAQPIP
;
A
#
# COMPACT_ATOMS: atom_id res chain seq x y z
N ARG A 1 -45.55 20.19 -8.87
CA ARG A 1 -45.06 21.58 -8.66
C ARG A 1 -43.97 21.85 -9.68
N LYS A 2 -44.03 22.99 -10.38
CA LYS A 2 -42.88 23.58 -11.07
C LYS A 2 -42.26 24.60 -10.10
N PRO A 3 -40.94 24.66 -9.95
CA PRO A 3 -39.91 23.85 -10.62
C PRO A 3 -39.75 22.44 -10.02
N LEU A 4 -39.00 21.58 -10.73
CA LEU A 4 -38.57 20.27 -10.22
C LEU A 4 -37.67 20.44 -8.99
N PRO A 5 -37.73 19.54 -8.00
CA PRO A 5 -36.85 19.58 -6.85
C PRO A 5 -35.38 19.44 -7.27
N ARG A 6 -34.50 20.17 -6.57
CA ARG A 6 -33.05 20.10 -6.78
C ARG A 6 -32.57 18.66 -6.58
N VAL A 7 -31.71 18.17 -7.46
CA VAL A 7 -31.07 16.85 -7.33
C VAL A 7 -30.24 16.79 -6.05
N ASP A 8 -30.38 15.70 -5.27
CA ASP A 8 -29.56 15.41 -4.10
C ASP A 8 -28.20 14.89 -4.58
N LEU A 9 -27.16 15.72 -4.42
CA LEU A 9 -25.78 15.40 -4.77
C LEU A 9 -24.96 15.21 -3.49
N ARG A 10 -24.25 14.08 -3.39
CA ARG A 10 -23.38 13.74 -2.25
C ARG A 10 -22.02 13.27 -2.75
N GLN A 11 -20.98 13.56 -1.97
CA GLN A 11 -19.61 13.14 -2.23
C GLN A 11 -19.01 12.51 -0.96
N CYS A 12 -18.32 11.39 -1.12
CA CYS A 12 -17.49 10.78 -0.08
C CYS A 12 -16.14 10.36 -0.66
N ARG A 13 -15.13 10.16 0.20
CA ARG A 13 -13.85 9.56 -0.18
C ARG A 13 -13.92 8.05 0.04
N ILE A 14 -13.35 7.30 -0.89
CA ILE A 14 -13.19 5.85 -0.81
C ILE A 14 -11.73 5.49 -1.05
N GLY A 15 -11.31 4.31 -0.59
CA GLY A 15 -9.98 3.79 -0.85
C GLY A 15 -9.72 3.65 -2.35
N LEU A 16 -8.49 3.96 -2.79
CA LEU A 16 -8.11 3.91 -4.19
C LEU A 16 -8.07 2.48 -4.73
N GLY A 17 -7.78 1.49 -3.87
CA GLY A 17 -7.52 0.10 -4.23
C GLY A 17 -6.20 -0.39 -3.62
N PRO A 18 -5.66 -1.54 -4.06
CA PRO A 18 -4.43 -2.12 -3.49
C PRO A 18 -3.23 -1.17 -3.52
N VAL A 19 -2.49 -1.08 -2.41
CA VAL A 19 -1.33 -0.20 -2.24
C VAL A 19 -0.06 -1.01 -2.06
N ALA A 20 0.97 -0.67 -2.83
CA ALA A 20 2.32 -1.20 -2.64
C ALA A 20 3.06 -0.37 -1.59
N VAL A 21 3.66 -0.99 -0.58
CA VAL A 21 4.42 -0.27 0.46
C VAL A 21 5.84 -0.82 0.54
N PHE A 22 6.83 0.07 0.51
CA PHE A 22 8.25 -0.26 0.60
C PHE A 22 8.83 0.27 1.92
N GLY A 23 9.19 -0.66 2.82
CA GLY A 23 9.71 -0.31 4.14
C GLY A 23 11.08 0.36 4.11
N ALA A 24 11.28 1.33 4.99
CA ALA A 24 12.54 2.02 5.22
C ALA A 24 13.57 1.13 5.91
N SER A 25 14.86 1.34 5.63
CA SER A 25 15.95 0.63 6.31
C SER A 25 16.18 1.08 7.74
N ASN A 26 16.04 2.38 8.01
CA ASN A 26 16.46 3.04 9.25
C ASN A 26 15.41 3.04 10.36
N PHE A 27 14.14 2.79 10.03
CA PHE A 27 13.03 2.69 10.98
C PHE A 27 12.28 1.37 10.78
N PRO A 28 12.81 0.24 11.29
CA PRO A 28 12.32 -1.11 10.98
C PRO A 28 10.92 -1.43 11.54
N LEU A 29 10.33 -0.53 12.31
CA LEU A 29 8.97 -0.62 12.83
C LEU A 29 8.08 0.49 12.24
N ALA A 30 8.30 1.74 12.67
CA ALA A 30 7.40 2.88 12.41
C ALA A 30 7.31 3.32 10.94
N PHE A 31 8.29 2.99 10.09
CA PHE A 31 8.27 3.26 8.65
C PHE A 31 8.52 1.97 7.85
N SER A 32 8.02 0.85 8.36
CA SER A 32 8.21 -0.48 7.78
C SER A 32 6.86 -1.23 7.74
N THR A 33 6.85 -2.53 8.07
CA THR A 33 5.73 -3.45 7.82
C THR A 33 4.38 -2.96 8.35
N ALA A 34 4.33 -2.46 9.59
CA ALA A 34 3.14 -1.82 10.19
C ALA A 34 3.37 -0.32 10.40
N GLY A 35 4.19 0.31 9.56
CA GLY A 35 4.50 1.72 9.64
C GLY A 35 3.39 2.63 9.12
N GLY A 36 3.69 3.93 9.05
CA GLY A 36 2.73 4.96 8.65
C GLY A 36 1.98 4.64 7.35
N ASP A 37 2.69 4.26 6.29
CA ASP A 37 2.10 3.97 4.98
C ASP A 37 1.13 2.78 5.03
N THR A 38 1.53 1.66 5.67
CA THR A 38 0.65 0.49 5.84
C THR A 38 -0.58 0.85 6.66
N ALA A 39 -0.39 1.55 7.79
CA ALA A 39 -1.47 1.93 8.68
C ALA A 39 -2.48 2.87 7.98
N ALA A 40 -1.99 3.88 7.27
CA ALA A 40 -2.81 4.83 6.53
C ALA A 40 -3.57 4.16 5.38
N ALA A 41 -2.92 3.27 4.61
CA ALA A 41 -3.57 2.54 3.53
C ALA A 41 -4.71 1.65 4.04
N LEU A 42 -4.46 0.86 5.10
CA LEU A 42 -5.50 0.02 5.72
C LEU A 42 -6.65 0.87 6.28
N ALA A 43 -6.35 1.99 6.93
CA ALA A 43 -7.37 2.92 7.45
C ALA A 43 -8.22 3.56 6.34
N ALA A 44 -7.64 3.79 5.16
CA ALA A 44 -8.36 4.28 3.99
C ALA A 44 -9.22 3.20 3.29
N GLY A 45 -9.17 1.94 3.77
CA GLY A 45 -9.87 0.81 3.16
C GLY A 45 -9.11 0.18 1.98
N CYS A 46 -7.80 0.39 1.90
CA CYS A 46 -6.96 -0.17 0.85
C CYS A 46 -6.19 -1.41 1.33
N PRO A 47 -6.27 -2.56 0.62
CA PRO A 47 -5.40 -3.69 0.88
C PRO A 47 -3.92 -3.34 0.64
N VAL A 48 -3.01 -3.94 1.40
CA VAL A 48 -1.58 -3.64 1.31
C VAL A 48 -0.79 -4.84 0.79
N VAL A 49 0.10 -4.58 -0.18
CA VAL A 49 1.18 -5.49 -0.57
C VAL A 49 2.50 -4.88 -0.16
N PHE A 50 3.05 -5.37 0.94
CA PHE A 50 4.29 -4.86 1.52
C PHE A 50 5.52 -5.55 0.92
N LYS A 51 6.47 -4.78 0.41
CA LYS A 51 7.77 -5.28 -0.04
C LYS A 51 8.77 -5.18 1.11
N ALA A 52 9.23 -6.32 1.61
CA ALA A 52 10.17 -6.39 2.72
C ALA A 52 11.53 -5.78 2.40
N HIS A 53 12.07 -5.01 3.35
CA HIS A 53 13.43 -4.49 3.26
C HIS A 53 14.42 -5.56 3.74
N SER A 54 15.49 -5.79 2.98
CA SER A 54 16.48 -6.85 3.28
C SER A 54 17.23 -6.63 4.59
N GLY A 55 17.35 -5.36 5.02
CA GLY A 55 18.05 -4.99 6.26
C GLY A 55 17.37 -5.44 7.57
N HIS A 56 16.13 -5.95 7.54
CA HIS A 56 15.40 -6.31 8.78
C HIS A 56 14.31 -7.38 8.58
N MET A 57 14.59 -8.38 7.74
CA MET A 57 13.59 -9.40 7.35
C MET A 57 12.89 -10.09 8.54
N ALA A 58 13.64 -10.48 9.58
CA ALA A 58 13.07 -11.14 10.74
C ALA A 58 12.10 -10.23 11.53
N THR A 59 12.41 -8.93 11.62
CA THR A 59 11.51 -7.95 12.24
C THR A 59 10.24 -7.78 11.39
N ALA A 60 10.41 -7.64 10.07
CA ALA A 60 9.29 -7.50 9.15
C ALA A 60 8.35 -8.72 9.21
N GLU A 61 8.90 -9.94 9.25
CA GLU A 61 8.16 -11.20 9.38
C GLU A 61 7.34 -11.28 10.67
N ARG A 62 7.93 -10.94 11.81
CA ARG A 62 7.23 -10.94 13.10
C ARG A 62 6.05 -9.96 13.12
N VAL A 63 6.23 -8.78 12.52
CA VAL A 63 5.16 -7.78 12.41
C VAL A 63 4.08 -8.24 11.43
N ALA A 64 4.44 -8.80 10.27
CA ALA A 64 3.47 -9.35 9.32
C ALA A 64 2.63 -10.46 9.94
N ALA A 65 3.24 -11.37 10.71
CA ALA A 65 2.52 -12.40 11.44
C ALA A 65 1.52 -11.80 12.46
N ALA A 66 1.87 -10.69 13.11
CA ALA A 66 0.95 -9.98 14.00
C ALA A 66 -0.23 -9.36 13.24
N ILE A 67 0.00 -8.75 12.07
CA ILE A 67 -1.06 -8.22 11.20
C ILE A 67 -2.00 -9.34 10.75
N LEU A 68 -1.46 -10.47 10.28
CA LEU A 68 -2.26 -11.61 9.80
C LEU A 68 -3.15 -12.19 10.90
N ARG A 69 -2.61 -12.39 12.12
CA ARG A 69 -3.42 -12.82 13.27
C ARG A 69 -4.51 -11.79 13.63
N ALA A 70 -4.21 -10.50 13.52
CA ALA A 70 -5.20 -9.46 13.78
C ALA A 70 -6.32 -9.49 12.73
N ALA A 71 -5.98 -9.60 11.45
CA ALA A 71 -6.92 -9.71 10.34
C ALA A 71 -7.85 -10.91 10.48
N GLU A 72 -7.32 -12.07 10.86
CA GLU A 72 -8.11 -13.27 11.13
C GLU A 72 -9.07 -13.05 12.30
N ARG A 73 -8.57 -12.54 13.44
CA ARG A 73 -9.37 -12.27 14.65
C ARG A 73 -10.50 -11.26 14.42
N THR A 74 -10.34 -10.35 13.46
CA THR A 74 -11.34 -9.32 13.15
C THR A 74 -12.19 -9.66 11.93
N GLY A 75 -12.04 -10.85 11.35
CA GLY A 75 -12.83 -11.30 10.20
C GLY A 75 -12.57 -10.49 8.93
N MET A 76 -11.36 -9.96 8.75
CA MET A 76 -11.01 -9.20 7.55
C MET A 76 -10.95 -10.10 6.31
N PRO A 77 -11.23 -9.57 5.11
CA PRO A 77 -11.10 -10.33 3.88
C PRO A 77 -9.69 -10.90 3.67
N ALA A 78 -9.62 -12.10 3.09
CA ALA A 78 -8.35 -12.68 2.68
C ALA A 78 -7.61 -11.73 1.73
N GLY A 79 -6.30 -11.56 1.94
CA GLY A 79 -5.47 -10.67 1.15
C GLY A 79 -5.54 -9.19 1.53
N VAL A 80 -6.20 -8.82 2.64
CA VAL A 80 -6.14 -7.45 3.20
C VAL A 80 -4.70 -6.96 3.43
N PHE A 81 -3.79 -7.89 3.74
CA PHE A 81 -2.36 -7.65 3.84
C PHE A 81 -1.59 -8.83 3.24
N ASN A 82 -0.58 -8.55 2.43
CA ASN A 82 0.37 -9.51 1.90
C ASN A 82 1.80 -8.96 2.04
N MET A 83 2.79 -9.85 2.19
CA MET A 83 4.19 -9.46 2.21
C MET A 83 5.00 -10.28 1.20
N ILE A 84 5.84 -9.59 0.43
CA ILE A 84 6.73 -10.18 -0.57
C ILE A 84 8.19 -9.89 -0.23
N TYR A 85 9.06 -10.81 -0.66
CA TYR A 85 10.50 -10.79 -0.39
C TYR A 85 11.32 -10.76 -1.67
N GLY A 86 12.60 -10.44 -1.53
CA GLY A 86 13.58 -10.52 -2.62
C GLY A 86 13.90 -9.18 -3.30
N GLY A 87 15.00 -9.18 -4.05
CA GLY A 87 15.40 -8.11 -4.96
C GLY A 87 14.65 -8.19 -6.29
N GLY A 88 14.52 -7.07 -7.01
CA GLY A 88 13.89 -7.03 -8.34
C GLY A 88 12.36 -7.14 -8.38
N VAL A 89 11.72 -7.69 -7.34
CA VAL A 89 10.25 -7.81 -7.27
C VAL A 89 9.51 -6.47 -7.15
N GLY A 90 10.22 -5.42 -6.69
CA GLY A 90 9.65 -4.09 -6.49
C GLY A 90 9.17 -3.42 -7.77
N GLU A 91 9.93 -3.55 -8.85
CA GLU A 91 9.53 -3.03 -10.16
C GLU A 91 8.25 -3.70 -10.67
N ARG A 92 8.20 -5.03 -10.61
CA ARG A 92 7.01 -5.78 -11.02
C ARG A 92 5.80 -5.43 -10.16
N LEU A 93 5.99 -5.21 -8.87
CA LEU A 93 4.93 -4.75 -7.97
C LEU A 93 4.39 -3.39 -8.39
N VAL A 94 5.25 -2.39 -8.60
CA VAL A 94 4.82 -1.04 -9.02
C VAL A 94 4.17 -1.03 -10.40
N ARG A 95 4.58 -1.91 -11.33
CA ARG A 95 3.97 -2.02 -12.66
C ARG A 95 2.67 -2.82 -12.68
N HIS A 96 2.32 -3.52 -11.60
CA HIS A 96 1.17 -4.42 -11.60
C HIS A 96 -0.14 -3.63 -11.74
N PRO A 97 -1.02 -3.96 -12.71
CA PRO A 97 -2.20 -3.15 -13.03
C PRO A 97 -3.17 -2.99 -11.85
N ALA A 98 -3.23 -3.98 -10.95
CA ALA A 98 -4.09 -3.89 -9.76
C ALA A 98 -3.59 -2.92 -8.68
N ILE A 99 -2.30 -2.56 -8.66
CA ILE A 99 -1.77 -1.59 -7.67
C ILE A 99 -2.22 -0.18 -8.06
N GLN A 100 -2.82 0.55 -7.12
CA GLN A 100 -3.41 1.87 -7.33
C GLN A 100 -2.65 3.00 -6.61
N ALA A 101 -1.77 2.68 -5.66
CA ALA A 101 -0.86 3.64 -5.00
C ALA A 101 0.45 2.98 -4.55
N VAL A 102 1.49 3.80 -4.34
CA VAL A 102 2.79 3.35 -3.81
C VAL A 102 3.22 4.24 -2.63
N GLY A 103 3.49 3.63 -1.48
CA GLY A 103 4.22 4.24 -0.36
C GLY A 103 5.68 3.80 -0.40
N PHE A 104 6.62 4.76 -0.39
CA PHE A 104 8.04 4.47 -0.46
C PHE A 104 8.84 5.38 0.47
N THR A 105 9.67 4.77 1.32
CA THR A 105 10.70 5.46 2.07
C THR A 105 12.05 4.83 1.78
N GLY A 106 12.97 5.60 1.20
CA GLY A 106 14.30 5.10 0.82
C GLY A 106 15.14 6.12 0.06
N SER A 107 16.12 5.63 -0.71
CA SER A 107 17.04 6.50 -1.46
C SER A 107 16.35 7.29 -2.57
N LEU A 108 16.88 8.47 -2.90
CA LEU A 108 16.41 9.30 -4.02
C LEU A 108 16.43 8.54 -5.35
N LYS A 109 17.51 7.81 -5.65
CA LYS A 109 17.65 7.03 -6.89
C LYS A 109 16.56 5.97 -7.00
N GLY A 110 16.31 5.22 -5.92
CA GLY A 110 15.27 4.20 -5.89
C GLY A 110 13.86 4.80 -6.00
N GLY A 111 13.58 5.85 -5.23
CA GLY A 111 12.30 6.55 -5.26
C GLY A 111 12.00 7.12 -6.64
N ARG A 112 12.96 7.79 -7.26
CA ARG A 112 12.81 8.34 -8.61
C ARG A 112 12.48 7.26 -9.64
N ALA A 113 13.20 6.14 -9.60
CA ALA A 113 12.94 5.02 -10.51
C ALA A 113 11.51 4.48 -10.34
N LEU A 114 11.02 4.35 -9.10
CA LEU A 114 9.64 3.90 -8.83
C LEU A 114 8.60 4.93 -9.31
N CYS A 115 8.84 6.22 -9.12
CA CYS A 115 7.97 7.27 -9.63
C CYS A 115 7.90 7.26 -11.17
N ASP A 116 9.04 7.14 -11.86
CA ASP A 116 9.06 7.10 -13.33
C ASP A 116 8.32 5.85 -13.85
N MET A 117 8.49 4.70 -13.19
CA MET A 117 7.76 3.46 -13.52
C MET A 117 6.25 3.59 -13.28
N ALA A 118 5.86 4.22 -12.18
CA ALA A 118 4.46 4.49 -11.83
C ALA A 118 3.78 5.40 -12.86
N ALA A 119 4.48 6.45 -13.31
CA ALA A 119 3.98 7.39 -14.31
C ALA A 119 3.87 6.78 -15.72
N ALA A 120 4.77 5.84 -16.07
CA ALA A 120 4.79 5.21 -17.38
C ALA A 120 3.74 4.09 -17.59
N ARG A 121 2.89 3.81 -16.59
CA ARG A 121 1.82 2.80 -16.70
C ARG A 121 0.69 3.29 -17.61
N ALA A 122 -0.03 2.34 -18.22
CA ALA A 122 -1.25 2.64 -18.97
C ALA A 122 -2.31 3.35 -18.12
N GLN A 123 -2.42 2.97 -16.84
CA GLN A 123 -3.08 3.73 -15.79
C GLN A 123 -2.00 4.20 -14.80
N PRO A 124 -1.56 5.47 -14.89
CA PRO A 124 -0.59 6.03 -13.97
C PRO A 124 -1.07 5.94 -12.52
N ILE A 125 -0.13 5.68 -11.63
CA ILE A 125 -0.38 5.83 -10.20
C ILE A 125 -0.25 7.33 -9.86
N PRO A 126 -1.23 7.93 -9.17
CA PRO A 126 -1.21 9.35 -8.80
C PRO A 126 -0.11 9.69 -7.78
#